data_AF-A0A6V7QXW6-F1
#
_entry.id   AF-A0A6V7QXW6-F1
#
_cell.length_a   1.000
_cell.length_b   1.000
_cell.length_c   1.000
_cell.angle_alpha   90.00
_cell.angle_beta   90.00
_cell.angle_gamma   90.00
#
_symmetry.space_group_name_H-M   'P 1'
#
loop_
_entity.id
_entity.type
_entity.pdbx_description
1 polymer ?
#
loop_
_entity_poly.entity_id
_entity_poly.type
_entity_poly.pdbx_seq_one_letter_code
_entity_poly.pdbx_strand_id
1 'polypeptide(L)'
;MKKAKEFWIVQKQVADIIQGRILVGHALHNDLKVLLLSHPKKAIRDTSEFELFRREGRRRALKDLAAQILGARIQLKEHCPIEDARAAMFIYNKHKKDWEKSMKSQLRFKEKHRNRRKKKSRGMAKVDVSSTPA
;
A
#
# COMPACT_ATOMS: atom_id res chain seq x y z
N MET A 1 19.19 7.94 28.45
CA MET A 1 18.88 7.12 27.25
C MET A 1 20.19 6.50 26.74
N LYS A 2 20.45 5.21 27.00
CA LYS A 2 21.67 4.53 26.54
C LYS A 2 21.28 3.13 26.08
N LYS A 3 20.89 2.98 24.80
CA LYS A 3 20.64 1.70 24.06
C LYS A 3 19.86 1.87 22.73
N ALA A 4 19.53 3.10 22.30
CA ALA A 4 18.91 3.29 20.99
C ALA A 4 19.96 3.01 19.90
N LYS A 5 19.58 2.23 18.88
CA LYS A 5 20.41 2.06 17.68
C LYS A 5 20.40 3.37 16.89
N GLU A 6 21.50 3.63 16.19
CA GLU A 6 21.56 4.72 15.22
C GLU A 6 20.44 4.60 14.17
N PHE A 7 19.83 5.74 13.82
CA PHE A 7 18.68 5.76 12.90
C PHE A 7 18.99 5.07 11.57
N TRP A 8 20.16 5.34 10.99
CA TRP A 8 20.57 4.77 9.70
C TRP A 8 20.72 3.24 9.76
N ILE A 9 21.12 2.68 10.91
CA ILE A 9 21.23 1.23 11.11
C ILE A 9 19.83 0.62 11.05
N VAL A 10 18.88 1.19 11.80
CA VAL A 10 17.50 0.72 11.83
C VAL A 10 16.83 0.90 10.47
N GLN A 11 17.03 2.05 9.83
CA GLN A 11 16.52 2.35 8.50
C GLN A 11 16.98 1.32 7.48
N LYS A 12 18.29 1.01 7.44
CA LYS A 12 18.86 -0.01 6.55
C LYS A 12 18.27 -1.40 6.86
N GLN A 13 18.21 -1.78 8.13
CA GLN A 13 17.62 -3.05 8.55
C GLN A 13 16.16 -3.19 8.10
N VAL A 14 15.35 -2.14 8.25
CA VAL A 14 13.96 -2.14 7.79
C VAL A 14 13.88 -2.23 6.27
N ALA A 15 14.71 -1.47 5.54
CA ALA A 15 14.77 -1.50 4.08
C ALA A 15 15.08 -2.92 3.55
N ASP A 16 16.09 -3.57 4.13
CA ASP A 16 16.50 -4.93 3.78
C ASP A 16 15.39 -5.95 4.07
N ILE A 17 14.70 -5.83 5.22
CA ILE A 17 13.61 -6.73 5.60
C ILE A 17 12.43 -6.63 4.63
N ILE A 18 12.03 -5.41 4.25
CA ILE A 18 10.84 -5.21 3.40
C ILE A 18 11.15 -5.42 1.91
N GLN A 19 12.41 -5.49 1.51
CA GLN A 19 12.81 -5.65 0.11
C GLN A 19 12.23 -6.93 -0.49
N GLY A 20 11.53 -6.79 -1.62
CA GLY A 20 10.91 -7.90 -2.34
C GLY A 20 9.70 -8.53 -1.62
N ARG A 21 9.30 -8.03 -0.45
CA ARG A 21 8.16 -8.55 0.32
C ARG A 21 6.90 -7.73 0.11
N ILE A 22 5.78 -8.27 0.57
CA ILE A 22 4.52 -7.54 0.71
C ILE A 22 4.51 -6.87 2.08
N LEU A 23 4.37 -5.56 2.11
CA LEU A 23 4.26 -4.79 3.35
C LEU A 23 2.79 -4.62 3.73
N VAL A 24 2.39 -5.19 4.87
CA VAL A 24 1.04 -5.11 5.43
C VAL A 24 1.05 -4.20 6.65
N GLY A 25 0.05 -3.32 6.79
CA GLY A 25 -0.05 -2.43 7.94
C GLY A 25 -1.27 -1.52 7.90
N HIS A 26 -1.23 -0.45 8.68
CA HIS A 26 -2.29 0.55 8.76
C HIS A 26 -1.69 1.95 8.66
N ALA A 27 -2.12 2.72 7.66
CA ALA A 27 -1.58 4.06 7.38
C ALA A 27 -0.06 4.07 7.17
N LEU A 28 0.46 3.08 6.44
CA LEU A 28 1.89 2.81 6.21
C LEU A 28 2.66 3.99 5.61
N HIS A 29 1.96 4.95 4.99
CA HIS A 29 2.56 6.19 4.52
C HIS A 29 3.29 6.95 5.64
N ASN A 30 2.73 6.95 6.85
CA ASN A 30 3.31 7.67 7.98
C ASN A 30 4.65 7.04 8.40
N ASP A 31 4.67 5.72 8.57
CA ASP A 31 5.88 4.97 8.97
C ASP A 31 6.99 5.08 7.92
N LEU A 32 6.63 4.86 6.64
CA LEU A 32 7.58 4.96 5.53
C LEU A 32 8.14 6.37 5.37
N LYS A 33 7.32 7.41 5.60
CA LYS A 33 7.76 8.81 5.56
C LYS A 33 8.77 9.11 6.67
N VAL A 34 8.52 8.66 7.90
CA VAL A 34 9.45 8.85 9.02
C VAL A 34 10.76 8.09 8.78
N LEU A 35 10.68 6.90 8.20
CA LEU A 35 11.86 6.11 7.84
C LEU A 35 12.56 6.58 6.56
N LEU A 36 12.04 7.59 5.85
CA LEU A 36 12.52 8.05 4.54
C LEU A 36 12.65 6.88 3.53
N LEU A 37 11.74 5.91 3.60
CA LEU A 37 11.69 4.75 2.74
C LEU A 37 10.52 4.85 1.77
N SER A 38 10.63 4.15 0.65
CA SER A 38 9.53 3.93 -0.27
C SER A 38 9.34 2.44 -0.53
N HIS A 39 8.10 2.04 -0.80
CA HIS A 39 7.78 0.66 -1.11
C HIS A 39 6.86 0.60 -2.34
N PRO A 40 7.01 -0.38 -3.24
CA PRO A 40 6.19 -0.44 -4.44
C PRO A 40 4.70 -0.48 -4.11
N LYS A 41 3.88 0.38 -4.72
CA LYS A 41 2.42 0.43 -4.45
C LYS A 41 1.72 -0.91 -4.65
N LYS A 42 2.21 -1.74 -5.59
CA LYS A 42 1.72 -3.12 -5.82
C LYS A 42 2.05 -4.10 -4.69
N ALA A 43 3.01 -3.75 -3.84
CA ALA A 43 3.53 -4.52 -2.73
C ALA A 43 2.98 -4.04 -1.36
N ILE A 44 2.25 -2.91 -1.31
CA ILE A 44 1.62 -2.37 -0.09
C ILE A 44 0.20 -2.92 0.09
N ARG A 45 -0.12 -3.39 1.31
CA ARG A 45 -1.44 -3.82 1.79
C ARG A 45 -1.81 -2.97 3.01
N ASP A 46 -2.33 -1.77 2.74
CA ASP A 46 -2.69 -0.82 3.78
C ASP A 46 -4.18 -0.94 4.15
N THR A 47 -4.45 -1.41 5.37
CA THR A 47 -5.81 -1.59 5.92
C THR A 47 -6.60 -0.29 6.03
N SER A 48 -5.95 0.87 6.08
CA SER A 48 -6.62 2.18 6.05
C SER A 48 -7.13 2.55 4.66
N GLU A 49 -6.56 1.96 3.60
CA GLU A 49 -6.88 2.32 2.22
C GLU A 49 -7.84 1.36 1.53
N PHE A 50 -8.08 0.17 2.10
CA PHE A 50 -8.94 -0.83 1.49
C PHE A 50 -10.40 -0.37 1.43
N GLU A 51 -10.98 -0.39 0.22
CA GLU A 51 -12.32 0.16 -0.04
C GLU A 51 -13.40 -0.48 0.82
N LEU A 52 -13.35 -1.80 1.04
CA LEU A 52 -14.33 -2.52 1.87
C LEU A 52 -14.30 -2.08 3.34
N PHE A 53 -13.23 -1.46 3.78
CA PHE A 53 -13.07 -0.99 5.16
C PHE A 53 -13.40 0.49 5.32
N ARG A 54 -13.64 1.22 4.22
CA ARG A 54 -14.03 2.63 4.31
C ARG A 54 -15.52 2.74 4.62
N ARG A 55 -15.88 3.68 5.49
CA ARG A 55 -17.28 4.05 5.75
C ARG A 55 -17.51 5.43 5.16
N GLU A 56 -18.49 5.55 4.28
CA GLU A 56 -18.82 6.84 3.60
C GLU A 56 -17.59 7.49 2.93
N GLY A 57 -16.73 6.68 2.32
CA GLY A 57 -15.50 7.15 1.68
C GLY A 57 -14.36 7.57 2.63
N ARG A 58 -14.59 7.56 3.95
CA ARG A 58 -13.60 7.95 4.96
C ARG A 58 -12.78 6.75 5.46
N ARG A 59 -11.50 7.01 5.75
CA ARG A 59 -10.61 6.05 6.42
C ARG A 59 -11.09 5.84 7.86
N ARG A 60 -10.97 4.62 8.36
CA ARG A 60 -11.34 4.26 9.74
C ARG A 60 -10.09 3.98 10.56
N ALA A 61 -10.19 4.17 11.87
CA ALA A 61 -9.10 3.84 12.77
C ALA A 61 -8.92 2.32 12.88
N LEU A 62 -7.68 1.89 13.11
CA LEU A 62 -7.34 0.47 13.29
C LEU A 62 -8.14 -0.16 14.44
N LYS A 63 -8.34 0.54 15.55
CA LYS A 63 -9.17 0.08 16.68
C LYS A 63 -10.61 -0.26 16.28
N ASP A 64 -11.21 0.53 15.39
CA ASP A 64 -12.59 0.30 14.95
C ASP A 64 -12.66 -0.91 14.01
N LEU A 65 -11.65 -1.06 13.15
CA LEU A 65 -11.52 -2.22 12.27
C LEU A 65 -11.27 -3.49 13.09
N ALA A 66 -10.40 -3.44 14.09
CA ALA A 66 -10.12 -4.57 14.98
C ALA A 66 -11.38 -4.97 15.77
N ALA A 67 -12.11 -3.99 16.32
CA ALA A 67 -13.34 -4.26 17.04
C ALA A 67 -14.41 -4.90 16.14
N GLN A 68 -14.62 -4.36 14.93
CA GLN A 68 -15.66 -4.87 14.03
C GLN A 68 -15.28 -6.21 13.36
N ILE A 69 -14.04 -6.33 12.91
CA ILE A 69 -13.61 -7.46 12.07
C ILE A 69 -13.10 -8.61 12.94
N LEU A 70 -12.32 -8.30 13.99
CA LEU A 70 -11.69 -9.31 14.84
C LEU A 70 -12.45 -9.53 16.16
N GLY A 71 -13.40 -8.65 16.51
CA GLY A 71 -14.03 -8.68 17.83
C GLY A 71 -13.07 -8.27 18.96
N ALA A 72 -11.92 -7.68 18.62
CA ALA A 72 -10.85 -7.37 19.55
C ALA A 72 -10.80 -5.87 19.87
N ARG A 73 -10.69 -5.54 21.16
CA ARG A 73 -10.46 -4.18 21.62
C ARG A 73 -8.96 -3.97 21.81
N ILE A 74 -8.36 -3.14 20.96
CA ILE A 74 -6.95 -2.77 20.99
C ILE A 74 -6.82 -1.27 21.31
N GLN A 75 -5.61 -0.81 21.66
CA GLN A 75 -5.35 0.61 21.89
C GLN A 75 -6.22 1.24 23.00
N LEU A 76 -6.53 0.48 24.05
CA LEU A 76 -7.42 0.94 25.15
C LEU A 76 -6.79 2.01 26.05
N LYS A 77 -5.46 2.07 26.13
CA LYS A 77 -4.71 3.07 26.90
C LYS A 77 -3.56 3.61 26.07
N GLU A 78 -2.41 2.94 26.13
CA GLU A 78 -1.25 3.26 25.32
C GLU A 78 -1.24 2.42 24.04
N HIS A 79 -0.67 2.98 22.98
CA HIS A 79 -0.50 2.29 21.71
C HIS A 79 0.69 1.35 21.79
N CYS A 80 0.47 0.08 21.48
CA CYS A 80 1.53 -0.91 21.35
C CYS A 80 1.78 -1.20 19.86
N PRO A 81 2.94 -0.83 19.29
CA PRO A 81 3.24 -1.08 17.87
C PRO A 81 3.15 -2.56 17.48
N ILE A 82 3.43 -3.46 18.42
CA ILE A 82 3.34 -4.91 18.22
C ILE A 82 1.87 -5.35 18.12
N GLU A 83 1.00 -4.81 18.97
CA GLU A 83 -0.44 -5.07 18.91
C GLU A 83 -1.03 -4.55 17.59
N ASP A 84 -0.67 -3.32 17.21
CA ASP A 84 -1.15 -2.68 15.99
C ASP A 84 -0.71 -3.45 14.73
N ALA A 85 0.57 -3.84 14.65
CA ALA A 85 1.08 -4.64 13.54
C ALA A 85 0.37 -6.01 13.44
N ARG A 86 0.10 -6.66 14.59
CA ARG A 86 -0.65 -7.92 14.63
C ARG A 86 -2.10 -7.72 14.19
N ALA A 87 -2.78 -6.69 14.68
CA ALA A 87 -4.16 -6.41 14.32
C ALA A 87 -4.30 -6.15 12.81
N ALA A 88 -3.43 -5.32 12.23
CA ALA A 88 -3.41 -5.06 10.79
C ALA A 88 -3.16 -6.35 9.98
N MET A 89 -2.22 -7.19 10.41
CA MET A 89 -1.95 -8.48 9.78
C MET A 89 -3.14 -9.43 9.85
N PHE A 90 -3.81 -9.53 11.00
CA PHE A 90 -5.01 -10.37 11.16
C PHE A 90 -6.18 -9.88 10.30
N ILE A 91 -6.42 -8.56 10.25
CA ILE A 91 -7.45 -7.96 9.39
C ILE A 91 -7.18 -8.30 7.93
N TYR A 92 -5.93 -8.13 7.47
CA TYR A 92 -5.52 -8.50 6.11
C TYR A 92 -5.73 -9.99 5.85
N ASN A 93 -5.27 -10.86 6.75
CA ASN A 93 -5.40 -12.31 6.59
C ASN A 93 -6.88 -12.76 6.48
N LYS A 94 -7.77 -12.16 7.28
CA LYS A 94 -9.22 -12.46 7.23
C LYS A 94 -9.85 -12.12 5.88
N HIS A 95 -9.33 -11.10 5.18
CA HIS A 95 -9.84 -10.65 3.87
C HIS A 95 -8.87 -10.91 2.71
N LYS A 96 -7.84 -11.74 2.92
CA LYS A 96 -6.72 -11.91 1.98
C LYS A 96 -7.17 -12.32 0.58
N LYS A 97 -8.15 -13.22 0.50
CA LYS A 97 -8.65 -13.72 -0.79
C LYS A 97 -9.25 -12.60 -1.64
N ASP A 98 -10.15 -11.81 -1.06
CA ASP A 98 -10.82 -10.71 -1.74
C ASP A 98 -9.85 -9.56 -2.03
N TRP A 99 -8.94 -9.30 -1.09
CA TRP A 99 -7.89 -8.30 -1.25
C TRP A 99 -7.00 -8.59 -2.45
N GLU A 100 -6.39 -9.79 -2.51
CA GLU A 100 -5.47 -10.14 -3.59
C GLU A 100 -6.20 -10.27 -4.94
N LYS A 101 -7.48 -10.66 -4.93
CA LYS A 101 -8.33 -10.63 -6.14
C LYS A 101 -8.53 -9.20 -6.64
N SER A 102 -8.88 -8.26 -5.75
CA SER A 102 -9.06 -6.85 -6.08
C SER A 102 -7.76 -6.23 -6.62
N MET A 103 -6.63 -6.47 -5.94
CA MET A 103 -5.31 -5.99 -6.36
C MET A 103 -4.93 -6.49 -7.76
N LYS A 104 -5.12 -7.78 -8.05
CA LYS A 104 -4.87 -8.34 -9.39
C LYS A 104 -5.76 -7.69 -10.45
N SER A 105 -7.02 -7.43 -10.14
CA SER A 105 -7.95 -6.75 -11.05
C SER A 105 -7.48 -5.33 -11.37
N GLN A 106 -7.15 -4.55 -10.35
CA GLN A 106 -6.67 -3.18 -10.50
C GLN A 106 -5.36 -3.10 -11.29
N LEU A 107 -4.42 -4.02 -11.05
CA LEU A 107 -3.16 -4.09 -11.79
C LEU A 107 -3.39 -4.38 -13.27
N ARG A 108 -4.24 -5.37 -13.60
CA ARG A 108 -4.62 -5.68 -14.98
C ARG A 108 -5.29 -4.50 -15.68
N PHE A 109 -6.16 -3.78 -14.97
CA PHE A 109 -6.82 -2.60 -15.51
C PHE A 109 -5.81 -1.49 -15.83
N LYS A 110 -4.91 -1.17 -14.90
CA LYS A 110 -3.85 -0.16 -15.10
C LYS A 110 -2.94 -0.52 -16.27
N GLU A 111 -2.60 -1.79 -16.43
CA GLU A 111 -1.79 -2.27 -17.55
C GLU A 111 -2.50 -2.10 -18.90
N LYS A 112 -3.77 -2.50 -19.00
CA LYS A 112 -4.59 -2.28 -20.20
C LYS A 112 -4.67 -0.80 -20.58
N HIS A 113 -4.90 0.09 -19.60
CA HIS A 113 -4.95 1.53 -19.83
C HIS A 113 -3.60 2.10 -20.30
N ARG A 114 -2.49 1.65 -19.70
CA ARG A 114 -1.13 2.04 -20.12
C ARG A 114 -0.85 1.60 -21.57
N ASN A 115 -1.22 0.37 -21.93
CA ASN A 115 -1.00 -0.16 -23.29
C ASN A 115 -1.85 0.59 -24.33
N ARG A 116 -3.11 0.94 -24.01
CA ARG A 116 -3.96 1.78 -24.87
C ARG A 116 -3.35 3.16 -25.11
N ARG A 117 -2.85 3.82 -24.05
CA ARG A 117 -2.15 5.11 -24.17
C ARG A 117 -0.90 5.02 -25.05
N LYS A 118 -0.08 3.98 -24.89
CA LYS A 118 1.13 3.75 -25.70
C LYS A 118 0.82 3.47 -27.17
N LYS A 119 -0.30 2.78 -27.46
CA LYS A 119 -0.76 2.56 -28.85
C LYS A 119 -1.25 3.87 -29.49
N LYS A 120 -1.97 4.72 -28.74
CA LYS A 120 -2.41 6.04 -29.22
C LYS A 120 -1.24 6.98 -29.52
N SER A 121 -0.22 7.04 -28.66
CA SER A 121 0.97 7.88 -28.90
C SER A 121 1.81 7.40 -30.09
N ARG A 122 1.97 6.08 -30.26
CA ARG A 122 2.63 5.48 -31.44
C ARG A 122 1.83 5.66 -32.74
N GLY A 123 0.50 5.72 -32.66
CA GLY A 123 -0.36 6.02 -33.80
C GLY A 123 -0.21 7.48 -34.24
N MET A 124 -0.18 8.42 -33.30
CA MET A 124 0.01 9.85 -33.59
C MET A 124 1.37 10.14 -34.23
N ALA A 125 2.45 9.56 -33.69
CA ALA A 125 3.81 9.76 -34.20
C ALA A 125 4.07 9.20 -35.61
N LYS A 126 3.13 8.43 -36.19
CA LYS A 126 3.21 7.91 -37.56
C LYS A 126 2.51 8.80 -38.59
N VAL A 127 1.76 9.81 -38.17
CA VAL A 127 0.93 10.65 -39.08
C VAL A 127 1.72 11.87 -39.60
N ASP A 128 2.85 12.23 -39.00
CA ASP A 128 3.54 13.50 -39.27
C ASP A 128 4.77 13.43 -40.24
N VAL A 129 4.86 12.43 -41.14
CA VAL A 129 6.02 12.25 -42.06
C VAL A 129 5.65 12.29 -43.56
N SER A 130 4.54 12.95 -43.95
CA SER A 130 4.18 13.04 -45.38
C SER A 130 3.51 14.35 -45.79
N SER A 131 4.10 15.50 -45.45
CA SER A 131 3.73 16.77 -46.09
C SER A 131 4.92 17.72 -46.18
N THR A 132 5.77 17.51 -47.18
CA THR A 132 6.64 18.55 -47.73
C THR A 132 6.11 18.83 -49.15
N PRO A 133 5.42 19.96 -49.39
CA PRO A 133 5.12 20.37 -50.75
C PRO A 133 6.39 20.95 -51.41
N ALA A 134 6.53 20.66 -52.70
CA ALA A 134 7.60 21.12 -53.59
C ALA A 134 7.51 22.61 -53.90
#